data_AF-A0A3M1US53-F1
#
_entry.id   AF-A0A3M1US53-F1
#
_cell.length_a   1.000
_cell.length_b   1.000
_cell.length_c   1.000
_cell.angle_alpha   90.00
_cell.angle_beta   90.00
_cell.angle_gamma   90.00
#
_symmetry.space_group_name_H-M   'P 1'
#
loop_
_entity.id
_entity.type
_entity.pdbx_description
1 polymer ?
#
loop_
_entity_poly.entity_id
_entity_poly.type
_entity_poly.pdbx_seq_one_letter_code
_entity_poly.pdbx_strand_id
1 'polypeptide(L)' 'MSEVTIAQLAENLKIPVERLLSQLDGAGISVSSADDTITDDEQLEL' A
#
# COMPACT_ATOMS: atom_id res chain seq x y z
N MET A 1 10.76 4.14 9.14
CA MET A 1 11.73 4.32 8.03
C MET A 1 11.96 2.98 7.32
N SER A 2 10.89 2.35 6.88
CA SER A 2 10.93 1.18 5.99
C SER A 2 10.01 1.51 4.84
N GLU A 3 10.59 1.68 3.67
CA GLU A 3 9.87 1.84 2.41
C GLU A 3 9.59 0.42 1.91
N VAL A 4 8.33 0.02 1.89
CA VAL A 4 7.90 -1.29 1.41
C VAL A 4 7.02 -1.09 0.19
N THR A 5 7.19 -1.94 -0.83
CA THR A 5 6.30 -1.86 -1.99
C THR A 5 4.92 -2.40 -1.65
N ILE A 6 3.92 -1.92 -2.37
CA ILE A 6 2.54 -2.42 -2.28
C ILE A 6 2.49 -3.93 -2.52
N ALA A 7 3.32 -4.44 -3.44
CA ALA A 7 3.48 -5.88 -3.67
C ALA A 7 4.02 -6.62 -2.43
N GLN A 8 5.06 -6.10 -1.78
CA GLN A 8 5.62 -6.69 -0.56
C GLN A 8 4.63 -6.64 0.61
N LEU A 9 3.89 -5.54 0.73
CA LEU A 9 2.87 -5.37 1.76
C LEU A 9 1.70 -6.35 1.55
N ALA A 10 1.22 -6.47 0.31
CA ALA A 10 0.20 -7.42 -0.09
C ALA A 10 0.62 -8.87 0.17
N GLU A 11 1.89 -9.21 -0.11
CA GLU A 11 2.46 -10.53 0.15
C GLU A 11 2.55 -10.84 1.66
N ASN A 12 2.96 -9.86 2.47
CA ASN A 12 3.04 -10.01 3.93
C ASN A 12 1.65 -10.23 4.55
N LEU A 13 0.66 -9.45 4.10
CA LEU A 13 -0.73 -9.52 4.54
C LEU A 13 -1.52 -10.66 3.88
N LYS A 14 -0.93 -11.35 2.89
CA LYS A 14 -1.56 -12.40 2.07
C LYS A 14 -2.89 -11.98 1.45
N ILE A 15 -2.99 -10.71 1.07
CA ILE A 15 -4.15 -10.15 0.36
C ILE A 15 -3.74 -9.78 -1.06
N PRO A 16 -4.65 -9.85 -2.04
CA PRO A 16 -4.33 -9.45 -3.40
C PRO A 16 -4.02 -7.95 -3.47
N VAL A 17 -2.99 -7.60 -4.24
CA VAL A 17 -2.55 -6.21 -4.49
C VAL A 17 -3.72 -5.34 -4.91
N GLU A 18 -4.63 -5.84 -5.77
CA GLU A 18 -5.83 -5.11 -6.21
C GLU A 18 -6.73 -4.66 -5.05
N ARG A 19 -6.86 -5.50 -4.00
CA ARG A 19 -7.63 -5.12 -2.81
C ARG A 19 -6.92 -4.05 -2.00
N LEU A 20 -5.60 -4.18 -1.86
CA LEU A 20 -4.79 -3.19 -1.18
C LEU A 20 -4.88 -1.83 -1.91
N LEU A 21 -4.70 -1.82 -3.23
CA LEU A 21 -4.82 -0.64 -4.08
C LEU A 21 -6.20 0.02 -3.95
N SER A 22 -7.28 -0.76 -3.94
CA SER A 22 -8.63 -0.21 -3.76
C SER A 22 -8.84 0.44 -2.38
N GLN A 23 -8.16 -0.04 -1.33
CA GLN A 23 -8.21 0.60 -0.01
C GLN A 23 -7.37 1.87 0.05
N LEU A 24 -6.20 1.85 -0.59
CA LEU A 24 -5.29 3.00 -0.67
C LEU A 24 -5.92 4.12 -1.51
N ASP A 25 -6.55 3.79 -2.65
CA ASP A 25 -7.32 4.72 -3.48
C ASP A 25 -8.49 5.35 -2.70
N GLY A 26 -9.24 4.54 -1.94
CA GLY A 26 -10.31 5.03 -1.07
C GLY A 26 -9.85 5.90 0.09
N ALA A 27 -8.58 5.79 0.51
CA ALA A 27 -7.94 6.62 1.53
C ALA A 27 -7.33 7.91 0.93
N GLY A 28 -7.34 8.09 -0.38
CA GLY A 28 -6.71 9.22 -1.06
C GLY A 28 -5.18 9.10 -1.18
N ILE A 29 -4.64 7.90 -0.97
CA ILE A 29 -3.22 7.62 -1.12
C ILE A 29 -2.95 7.41 -2.60
N SER A 30 -2.06 8.22 -3.16
CA SER A 30 -1.76 8.25 -4.60
C SER A 30 -0.85 7.09 -5.01
N VAL A 31 -1.39 5.87 -4.97
CA VAL A 31 -0.67 4.67 -5.41
C VAL A 31 -1.09 4.29 -6.82
N SER A 32 -0.12 4.19 -7.73
CA SER A 32 -0.41 3.96 -9.15
C SER A 32 -0.18 2.51 -9.58
N SER A 33 0.68 1.77 -8.87
CA SER A 33 1.05 0.40 -9.26
C SER A 33 1.53 -0.45 -8.08
N ALA A 34 1.63 -1.76 -8.25
CA ALA A 34 2.14 -2.68 -7.23
C ALA A 34 3.60 -2.42 -6.82
N ASP A 35 4.37 -1.79 -7.72
CA ASP A 35 5.77 -1.42 -7.53
C ASP A 35 5.95 -0.08 -6.81
N ASP A 36 4.87 0.67 -6.57
CA ASP A 36 4.95 1.92 -5.80
C ASP A 36 5.38 1.59 -4.37
N THR A 37 6.33 2.38 -3.87
CA THR A 37 6.86 2.26 -2.52
C THR A 37 6.06 3.15 -1.59
N ILE A 38 5.45 2.55 -0.57
CA ILE A 38 4.77 3.30 0.49
C ILE A 38 5.66 3.32 1.73
N THR A 39 5.60 4.42 2.46
CA THR A 39 6.24 4.51 3.77
C THR A 39 5.26 4.15 4.86
N ASP A 40 5.72 3.45 5.91
CA ASP A 40 4.93 3.16 7.12
C ASP A 40 4.28 4.43 7.76
N ASP A 41 4.76 5.64 7.43
CA ASP A 41 4.22 6.90 7.95
C ASP A 41 2.86 7.26 7.32
N GLU A 42 2.61 6.88 6.05
CA GLU A 42 1.29 7.06 5.39
C GLU A 42 0.23 6.09 5.92
N GLN A 43 0.63 5.09 6.72
CA GLN A 43 -0.27 4.13 7.36
C GLN A 43 -1.08 4.75 8.52
N LEU A 44 -0.78 6.00 8.94
CA LEU A 44 -1.19 6.56 10.23
C LEU A 44 -2.09 7.81 10.18
N GLU A 45 -2.71 8.15 9.04
CA GLU A 45 -3.81 9.13 9.02
C GLU A 45 -5.16 8.44 8.78
N LEU A 46 -5.64 7.74 9.81
CA LEU A 46 -7.01 7.22 9.93
C LEU A 46 -7.66 7.71 11.23
#